data_AF-A0A815A6Y6-F1
#
_entry.id   AF-A0A815A6Y6-F1
#
_cell.length_a   1.000
_cell.length_b   1.000
_cell.length_c   1.000
_cell.angle_alpha   90.00
_cell.angle_beta   90.00
_cell.angle_gamma   90.00
#
_symmetry.space_group_name_H-M   'P 1'
#
loop_
_entity.id
_entity.type
_entity.pdbx_description
1 polymer ?
#
loop_
_entity_poly.entity_id
_entity_poly.type
_entity_poly.pdbx_seq_one_letter_code
_entity_poly.pdbx_strand_id
1 'polypeptide(L)'
;MNSLYYPYLRRDHLKGLNEYKYNAVDTSPVSLYVTQPFWNWLVEFCPRWFAPNLMTFLGFLLLVVNFVMFTYYDLHFTQALVLPSWVWLVAAICQFWSHHLDGMDGKQARRTKTSSPLGELFDHGVDSWASFLFPICIFSVISQNEDGFSPMAMHLSLVSIYITFIDSHWEKYNTKVLFLPWSYDISMIIMTLTYLIAYAFSPSVFHFTIPIINVTFIQIVKYAWPILGLLSGVPISIVHIYESYRTGKGYNRTFFEAIRPLISPAILIISSTWWGFSSPHMILEKQPRLFLAAVGATFSNIACRLVVAQMTSTRSDGINTLLYLYVPIQLMSYRTGKGYNRTFFEAIRPLISPAILIISSTWWGFSSPHMILEKQPRLFLAAVGATFSNIECRLVVAQMTSTRSDGINTLLYLYVPIQIMSVYGLFNGRMEFIVLFAYNIFVTLAHIHYGCCVVRQICDHLNIFAFKIPHSTKDTQGAEVHIKH
;
A
#
# COMPACT_ATOMS: atom_id res chain seq x y z
N MET A 1 12.91 26.71 14.42
CA MET A 1 11.62 25.99 14.43
C MET A 1 11.00 25.72 13.05
N ASN A 2 11.70 25.88 11.91
CA ASN A 2 11.14 25.59 10.57
C ASN A 2 11.96 24.59 9.71
N SER A 3 12.90 23.84 10.28
CA SER A 3 13.78 22.93 9.49
C SER A 3 13.30 21.48 9.40
N LEU A 4 12.14 21.14 9.98
CA LEU A 4 11.55 19.79 9.99
C LEU A 4 10.49 19.56 8.89
N TYR A 5 10.06 20.62 8.22
CA TYR A 5 9.11 20.51 7.11
C TYR A 5 9.91 20.37 5.81
N TYR A 6 10.06 19.15 5.28
CA TYR A 6 10.30 19.04 3.84
C TYR A 6 8.95 19.29 3.15
N PRO A 7 8.76 20.43 2.46
CA PRO A 7 7.47 20.77 1.89
C PRO A 7 7.24 19.92 0.64
N TYR A 8 6.69 18.71 0.82
CA TYR A 8 6.22 17.87 -0.28
C TYR A 8 5.14 18.59 -1.11
N LEU A 9 4.37 19.46 -0.45
CA LEU A 9 3.44 20.38 -1.09
C LEU A 9 4.08 21.77 -1.23
N ARG A 10 4.19 22.24 -2.48
CA ARG A 10 4.60 23.63 -2.79
C ARG A 10 3.48 24.59 -2.39
N ARG A 11 3.80 25.89 -2.28
CA ARG A 11 2.80 26.93 -1.96
C ARG A 11 1.62 26.92 -2.95
N ASP A 12 1.89 26.64 -4.22
CA ASP A 12 0.83 26.54 -5.25
C ASP A 12 -0.08 25.33 -5.02
N HIS A 13 0.46 24.22 -4.51
CA HIS A 13 -0.34 23.05 -4.10
C HIS A 13 -1.32 23.43 -2.97
N LEU A 14 -0.83 24.14 -1.96
CA LEU A 14 -1.64 24.57 -0.82
C LEU A 14 -2.73 25.58 -1.21
N LYS A 15 -2.44 26.48 -2.16
CA LYS A 15 -3.43 27.41 -2.70
C LYS A 15 -4.56 26.68 -3.43
N GLY A 16 -4.22 25.76 -4.34
CA GLY A 16 -5.22 25.00 -5.08
C GLY A 16 -6.10 24.14 -4.19
N LEU A 17 -5.56 23.58 -3.10
CA LEU A 17 -6.33 22.78 -2.15
C LEU A 17 -7.46 23.57 -1.46
N ASN A 18 -7.26 24.87 -1.20
CA ASN A 18 -8.27 25.73 -0.58
C ASN A 18 -9.43 26.05 -1.53
N GLU A 19 -9.18 26.03 -2.83
CA GLU A 19 -10.18 26.31 -3.88
C GLU A 19 -10.87 25.03 -4.38
N TYR A 20 -10.37 23.87 -3.96
CA TYR A 20 -10.82 22.58 -4.44
C TYR A 20 -12.27 22.27 -4.03
N LYS A 21 -13.05 21.79 -5.00
CA LYS A 21 -14.41 21.29 -4.79
C LYS A 21 -14.53 19.90 -5.39
N TYR A 22 -15.07 18.98 -4.59
CA TYR A 22 -15.34 17.62 -5.03
C TYR A 22 -16.32 17.62 -6.20
N ASN A 23 -15.97 16.89 -7.26
CA ASN A 23 -16.79 16.76 -8.45
C ASN A 23 -16.56 15.38 -9.09
N ALA A 24 -17.44 14.44 -8.76
CA ALA A 24 -17.44 13.10 -9.29
C ALA A 24 -18.83 12.70 -9.80
N VAL A 25 -18.85 11.86 -10.82
CA VAL A 25 -20.06 11.32 -11.43
C VAL A 25 -19.97 9.80 -11.42
N ASP A 26 -21.02 9.17 -10.91
CA ASP A 26 -21.21 7.74 -10.92
C ASP A 26 -22.45 7.38 -11.74
N THR A 27 -22.25 6.54 -12.75
CA THR A 27 -23.32 6.03 -13.62
C THR A 27 -23.43 4.51 -13.57
N SER A 28 -22.69 3.84 -12.67
CA SER A 28 -22.69 2.39 -12.55
C SER A 28 -24.05 1.90 -12.05
N PRO A 29 -24.75 1.01 -12.79
CA PRO A 29 -26.04 0.48 -12.33
C PRO A 29 -25.92 -0.24 -10.98
N VAL A 30 -24.82 -1.00 -10.77
CA VAL A 30 -24.61 -1.71 -9.51
C VAL A 30 -24.33 -0.74 -8.37
N SER A 31 -23.60 0.35 -8.63
CA SER A 31 -23.43 1.40 -7.63
C SER A 31 -24.77 2.03 -7.25
N LEU A 32 -25.48 2.56 -8.24
CA LEU A 32 -26.70 3.33 -8.04
C LEU A 32 -27.83 2.54 -7.38
N TYR A 33 -28.00 1.26 -7.76
CA TYR A 33 -29.14 0.45 -7.32
C TYR A 33 -28.81 -0.56 -6.21
N VAL A 34 -27.54 -0.88 -5.95
CA VAL A 34 -27.15 -1.89 -4.96
C VAL A 34 -26.28 -1.29 -3.86
N THR A 35 -25.05 -0.85 -4.17
CA THR A 35 -24.08 -0.45 -3.13
C THR A 35 -24.46 0.88 -2.49
N GLN A 36 -24.86 1.90 -3.25
CA GLN A 36 -25.22 3.22 -2.73
C GLN A 36 -26.42 3.17 -1.77
N PRO A 37 -27.55 2.49 -2.10
CA PRO A 37 -28.65 2.30 -1.16
C PRO A 37 -28.22 1.51 0.08
N PHE A 38 -27.44 0.44 -0.09
CA PHE A 38 -26.96 -0.37 1.02
C PHE A 38 -26.07 0.43 1.97
N TRP A 39 -25.11 1.20 1.46
CA TRP A 39 -24.26 2.07 2.26
C TRP A 39 -25.01 3.24 2.90
N ASN A 40 -26.03 3.80 2.23
CA ASN A 40 -26.91 4.83 2.83
C ASN A 40 -27.67 4.26 4.04
N TRP A 41 -28.12 3.02 3.97
CA TRP A 41 -28.74 2.33 5.10
C TRP A 41 -27.71 1.98 6.18
N LEU A 42 -26.57 1.40 5.80
CA LEU A 42 -25.56 0.90 6.73
C LEU A 42 -24.89 2.04 7.53
N VAL A 43 -24.65 3.19 6.90
CA VAL A 43 -24.02 4.34 7.57
C VAL A 43 -24.89 4.90 8.70
N GLU A 44 -26.20 4.67 8.72
CA GLU A 44 -27.08 5.14 9.79
C GLU A 44 -26.75 4.49 11.13
N PHE A 45 -26.30 3.24 11.12
CA PHE A 45 -25.84 2.49 12.29
C PHE A 45 -24.45 2.91 12.77
N CYS A 46 -23.68 3.61 11.93
CA CYS A 46 -22.35 4.08 12.30
C CYS A 46 -22.44 5.20 13.36
N PRO A 47 -21.73 5.12 14.49
CA PRO A 47 -21.72 6.17 15.49
C PRO A 47 -21.17 7.49 14.92
N ARG A 48 -21.75 8.63 15.31
CA ARG A 48 -21.30 9.96 14.81
C ARG A 48 -19.89 10.36 15.25
N TRP A 49 -19.35 9.73 16.30
CA TRP A 49 -17.96 9.94 16.72
C TRP A 49 -16.95 9.17 15.85
N PHE A 50 -17.42 8.23 15.04
CA PHE A 50 -16.57 7.43 14.17
C PHE A 50 -16.18 8.24 12.92
N ALA A 51 -14.91 8.63 12.86
CA ALA A 51 -14.41 9.55 11.84
C ALA A 51 -14.35 8.87 10.45
N PRO A 52 -14.70 9.59 9.36
CA PRO A 52 -14.62 9.07 8.00
C PRO A 52 -13.26 8.48 7.63
N ASN A 53 -12.17 9.22 7.84
CA ASN A 53 -10.82 8.74 7.52
C ASN A 53 -10.42 7.49 8.33
N LEU A 54 -11.01 7.30 9.52
CA LEU A 54 -10.80 6.07 10.30
C LEU A 54 -11.53 4.88 9.65
N MET A 55 -12.68 5.10 9.01
CA MET A 55 -13.40 4.08 8.24
C MET A 55 -12.52 3.59 7.09
N THR A 56 -12.05 4.51 6.25
CA THR A 56 -11.13 4.23 5.13
C THR A 56 -9.88 3.49 5.62
N PHE A 57 -9.26 3.96 6.72
CA PHE A 57 -8.06 3.34 7.27
C PHE A 57 -8.30 1.92 7.81
N LEU A 58 -9.42 1.69 8.49
CA LEU A 58 -9.78 0.35 8.97
C LEU A 58 -10.09 -0.59 7.80
N GLY A 59 -10.79 -0.10 6.76
CA GLY A 59 -10.97 -0.84 5.52
C GLY A 59 -9.63 -1.27 4.92
N PHE A 60 -8.71 -0.33 4.76
CA PHE A 60 -7.34 -0.60 4.30
C PHE A 60 -6.61 -1.66 5.16
N LEU A 61 -6.71 -1.58 6.49
CA LEU A 61 -6.07 -2.57 7.36
C LEU A 61 -6.62 -3.98 7.15
N LEU A 62 -7.91 -4.14 6.85
CA LEU A 62 -8.49 -5.44 6.49
C LEU A 62 -7.88 -5.99 5.18
N LEU A 63 -7.53 -5.12 4.23
CA LEU A 63 -6.81 -5.52 3.01
C LEU A 63 -5.39 -5.98 3.31
N VAL A 64 -4.70 -5.26 4.17
CA VAL A 64 -3.35 -5.65 4.63
C VAL A 64 -3.41 -6.99 5.35
N VAL A 65 -4.42 -7.23 6.19
CA VAL A 65 -4.64 -8.52 6.85
C VAL A 65 -4.82 -9.63 5.82
N ASN A 66 -5.67 -9.43 4.80
CA ASN A 66 -5.84 -10.40 3.72
C ASN A 66 -4.53 -10.67 2.97
N PHE A 67 -3.81 -9.62 2.59
CA PHE A 67 -2.55 -9.74 1.87
C PHE A 67 -1.50 -10.49 2.69
N VAL A 68 -1.32 -10.16 3.97
CA VAL A 68 -0.37 -10.82 4.87
C VAL A 68 -0.77 -12.28 5.11
N MET A 69 -2.05 -12.54 5.31
CA MET A 69 -2.58 -13.90 5.48
C MET A 69 -2.28 -14.77 4.25
N PHE A 70 -2.59 -14.30 3.04
CA PHE A 70 -2.27 -15.04 1.81
C PHE A 70 -0.77 -15.11 1.54
N THR A 71 0.01 -14.11 1.95
CA THR A 71 1.49 -14.19 1.87
C THR A 71 2.03 -15.31 2.75
N TYR A 72 1.43 -15.51 3.93
CA TYR A 72 1.82 -16.57 4.86
C TYR A 72 1.39 -17.96 4.37
N TYR A 73 0.13 -18.13 3.95
CA TYR A 73 -0.42 -19.44 3.58
C TYR A 73 -0.13 -19.85 2.14
N ASP A 74 0.00 -18.89 1.21
CA ASP A 74 0.08 -19.17 -0.23
C ASP A 74 1.02 -18.18 -0.95
N LEU A 75 2.29 -18.14 -0.51
CA LEU A 75 3.28 -17.20 -1.02
C LEU A 75 3.44 -17.23 -2.56
N HIS A 76 3.34 -18.42 -3.16
CA HIS A 76 3.62 -18.67 -4.58
C HIS A 76 2.37 -18.93 -5.43
N PHE A 77 1.15 -18.74 -4.89
CA PHE A 77 -0.10 -18.96 -5.61
C PHE A 77 -0.30 -20.42 -6.07
N THR A 78 0.09 -21.39 -5.26
CA THR A 78 0.00 -22.82 -5.60
C THR A 78 -0.77 -23.64 -4.58
N GLN A 79 -1.08 -23.08 -3.41
CA GLN A 79 -1.52 -23.86 -2.25
C GLN A 79 -3.04 -23.86 -2.04
N ALA A 80 -3.85 -23.26 -2.92
CA ALA A 80 -5.29 -23.03 -2.63
C ALA A 80 -6.11 -24.26 -2.19
N LEU A 81 -5.79 -25.48 -2.66
CA LEU A 81 -6.54 -26.71 -2.33
C LEU A 81 -6.19 -27.25 -0.95
N VAL A 82 -5.04 -26.87 -0.40
CA VAL A 82 -4.57 -27.31 0.92
C VAL A 82 -4.72 -26.21 1.97
N LEU A 83 -5.17 -25.02 1.58
CA LEU A 83 -5.48 -23.94 2.51
C LEU A 83 -6.64 -24.33 3.42
N PRO A 84 -6.56 -24.09 4.74
CA PRO A 84 -7.68 -24.29 5.63
C PRO A 84 -8.89 -23.45 5.19
N SER A 85 -10.08 -24.05 5.11
CA SER A 85 -11.26 -23.37 4.54
C SER A 85 -11.59 -22.04 5.25
N TRP A 86 -11.33 -21.93 6.55
CA TRP A 86 -11.56 -20.70 7.31
C TRP A 86 -10.77 -19.50 6.78
N VAL A 87 -9.63 -19.71 6.08
CA VAL A 87 -8.85 -18.65 5.43
C VAL A 87 -9.71 -17.94 4.39
N TRP A 88 -10.50 -18.69 3.61
CA TRP A 88 -11.44 -18.14 2.63
C TRP A 88 -12.57 -17.36 3.30
N LEU A 89 -13.10 -17.85 4.44
CA LEU A 89 -14.13 -17.13 5.20
C LEU A 89 -13.61 -15.80 5.74
N VAL A 90 -12.41 -15.79 6.34
CA VAL A 90 -11.77 -14.56 6.82
C VAL A 90 -11.51 -13.62 5.65
N ALA A 91 -11.02 -14.13 4.52
CA ALA A 91 -10.80 -13.34 3.32
C ALA A 91 -12.09 -12.66 2.83
N ALA A 92 -13.21 -13.39 2.81
CA ALA A 92 -14.53 -12.85 2.47
C ALA A 92 -14.98 -11.75 3.43
N ILE A 93 -14.84 -11.95 4.75
CA ILE A 93 -15.24 -10.98 5.77
C ILE A 93 -14.40 -9.69 5.64
N CYS A 94 -13.08 -9.82 5.52
CA CYS A 94 -12.17 -8.69 5.36
C CYS A 94 -12.44 -7.94 4.04
N GLN A 95 -12.66 -8.67 2.93
CA GLN A 95 -13.00 -8.10 1.63
C GLN A 95 -14.31 -7.31 1.70
N PHE A 96 -15.35 -7.92 2.26
CA PHE A 96 -16.66 -7.31 2.42
C PHE A 96 -16.54 -6.02 3.23
N TRP A 97 -15.99 -6.09 4.44
CA TRP A 97 -15.92 -4.91 5.29
C TRP A 97 -14.97 -3.84 4.75
N SER A 98 -13.89 -4.20 4.05
CA SER A 98 -13.05 -3.18 3.42
C SER A 98 -13.80 -2.40 2.36
N HIS A 99 -14.51 -3.07 1.44
CA HIS A 99 -15.28 -2.38 0.38
C HIS A 99 -16.38 -1.49 0.96
N HIS A 100 -17.02 -1.94 2.05
CA HIS A 100 -18.14 -1.21 2.64
C HIS A 100 -17.69 -0.05 3.54
N LEU A 101 -16.62 -0.21 4.30
CA LEU A 101 -16.08 0.89 5.13
C LEU A 101 -15.57 2.04 4.26
N ASP A 102 -14.92 1.70 3.16
CA ASP A 102 -14.48 2.62 2.11
C ASP A 102 -15.68 3.36 1.50
N GLY A 103 -16.64 2.66 0.88
CA GLY A 103 -17.81 3.29 0.26
C GLY A 103 -18.75 4.08 1.21
N MET A 104 -18.66 3.85 2.52
CA MET A 104 -19.41 4.60 3.53
C MET A 104 -18.72 5.89 4.00
N ASP A 105 -17.42 6.06 3.79
CA ASP A 105 -16.65 7.15 4.41
C ASP A 105 -17.16 8.54 4.00
N GLY A 106 -17.45 8.77 2.73
CA GLY A 106 -17.95 10.03 2.19
C GLY A 106 -19.39 10.27 2.61
N LYS A 107 -20.17 9.20 2.80
CA LYS A 107 -21.53 9.30 3.37
C LYS A 107 -21.47 9.72 4.83
N GLN A 108 -20.58 9.11 5.60
CA GLN A 108 -20.35 9.49 6.99
C GLN A 108 -19.85 10.94 7.06
N ALA A 109 -18.92 11.35 6.21
CA ALA A 109 -18.39 12.71 6.15
C ALA A 109 -19.48 13.75 5.87
N ARG A 110 -20.44 13.45 4.97
CA ARG A 110 -21.61 14.30 4.74
C ARG A 110 -22.54 14.34 5.96
N ARG A 111 -22.78 13.19 6.60
CA ARG A 111 -23.64 13.07 7.79
C ARG A 111 -23.08 13.82 9.00
N THR A 112 -21.76 13.82 9.19
CA THR A 112 -21.05 14.51 10.28
C THR A 112 -20.63 15.93 9.92
N LYS A 113 -20.85 16.37 8.67
CA LYS A 113 -20.40 17.67 8.13
C LYS A 113 -18.87 17.86 8.22
N THR A 114 -18.11 16.79 7.99
CA THR A 114 -16.64 16.76 8.03
C THR A 114 -16.01 16.44 6.67
N SER A 115 -16.74 16.63 5.56
CA SER A 115 -16.19 16.50 4.20
C SER A 115 -15.04 17.49 3.99
N SER A 116 -13.90 17.01 3.49
CA SER A 116 -12.72 17.84 3.27
C SER A 116 -11.87 17.32 2.10
N PRO A 117 -11.07 18.18 1.44
CA PRO A 117 -10.10 17.75 0.43
C PRO A 117 -9.07 16.76 1.00
N LEU A 118 -8.76 16.83 2.29
CA LEU A 118 -7.86 15.86 2.93
C LEU A 118 -8.48 14.47 2.99
N GLY A 119 -9.78 14.37 3.30
CA GLY A 119 -10.51 13.10 3.35
C GLY A 119 -10.48 12.40 1.99
N GLU A 120 -10.81 13.11 0.91
CA GLU A 120 -10.75 12.56 -0.45
C GLU A 120 -9.31 12.20 -0.88
N LEU A 121 -8.32 13.01 -0.51
CA LEU A 121 -6.92 12.68 -0.80
C LEU A 121 -6.50 11.38 -0.09
N PHE A 122 -6.98 11.18 1.15
CA PHE A 122 -6.71 9.98 1.92
C PHE A 122 -7.38 8.75 1.31
N ASP A 123 -8.67 8.88 0.96
CA ASP A 123 -9.50 7.88 0.27
C ASP A 123 -8.83 7.37 -1.02
N HIS A 124 -8.63 8.26 -2.01
CA HIS A 124 -7.98 7.89 -3.27
C HIS A 124 -6.52 7.45 -3.10
N GLY A 125 -5.83 7.95 -2.06
CA GLY A 125 -4.49 7.50 -1.71
C GLY A 125 -4.49 6.03 -1.29
N VAL A 126 -5.45 5.62 -0.45
CA VAL A 126 -5.67 4.25 -0.02
C VAL A 126 -6.16 3.37 -1.17
N ASP A 127 -7.07 3.85 -2.01
CA ASP A 127 -7.57 3.13 -3.20
C ASP A 127 -6.43 2.73 -4.14
N SER A 128 -5.41 3.59 -4.27
CA SER A 128 -4.26 3.29 -5.11
C SER A 128 -3.45 2.09 -4.62
N TRP A 129 -3.42 1.82 -3.30
CA TRP A 129 -2.84 0.59 -2.74
C TRP A 129 -3.81 -0.59 -2.89
N ALA A 130 -5.10 -0.36 -2.66
CA ALA A 130 -6.14 -1.36 -2.83
C ALA A 130 -6.12 -1.95 -4.26
N SER A 131 -5.78 -1.15 -5.27
CA SER A 131 -5.65 -1.55 -6.68
C SER A 131 -4.72 -2.74 -6.94
N PHE A 132 -3.74 -3.01 -6.05
CA PHE A 132 -2.88 -4.19 -6.15
C PHE A 132 -3.05 -5.18 -5.01
N LEU A 133 -3.46 -4.73 -3.81
CA LEU A 133 -3.67 -5.64 -2.67
C LEU A 133 -4.85 -6.58 -2.92
N PHE A 134 -5.96 -6.05 -3.44
CA PHE A 134 -7.15 -6.85 -3.76
C PHE A 134 -6.85 -7.96 -4.79
N PRO A 135 -6.31 -7.64 -6.00
CA PRO A 135 -6.18 -8.63 -7.05
C PRO A 135 -5.04 -9.62 -6.76
N ILE A 136 -4.00 -9.21 -6.03
CA ILE A 136 -3.00 -10.17 -5.59
C ILE A 136 -3.62 -11.25 -4.68
N CYS A 137 -4.57 -10.91 -3.82
CA CYS A 137 -5.25 -11.90 -2.99
C CYS A 137 -6.11 -12.87 -3.80
N ILE A 138 -6.83 -12.37 -4.84
CA ILE A 138 -7.72 -13.24 -5.63
C ILE A 138 -6.95 -14.25 -6.48
N PHE A 139 -5.70 -13.93 -6.86
CA PHE A 139 -4.84 -14.88 -7.58
C PHE A 139 -4.63 -16.18 -6.83
N SER A 140 -4.62 -16.17 -5.49
CA SER A 140 -4.57 -17.39 -4.68
C SER A 140 -5.75 -18.34 -4.92
N VAL A 141 -6.89 -17.86 -5.44
CA VAL A 141 -8.03 -18.71 -5.79
C VAL A 141 -7.92 -19.24 -7.23
N ILE A 142 -7.46 -18.40 -8.17
CA ILE A 142 -7.61 -18.63 -9.62
C ILE A 142 -6.33 -19.07 -10.33
N SER A 143 -5.21 -19.16 -9.62
CA SER A 143 -3.90 -19.55 -10.17
C SER A 143 -3.69 -21.07 -10.24
N GLN A 144 -4.60 -21.87 -9.69
CA GLN A 144 -4.36 -23.29 -9.54
C GLN A 144 -4.33 -24.05 -10.88
N ASN A 145 -3.55 -25.13 -10.90
CA ASN A 145 -3.38 -26.04 -12.03
C ASN A 145 -2.73 -25.37 -13.27
N GLU A 146 -2.41 -26.19 -14.28
CA GLU A 146 -1.78 -25.70 -15.52
C GLU A 146 -2.67 -24.71 -16.30
N ASP A 147 -3.98 -24.83 -16.14
CA ASP A 147 -4.97 -23.95 -16.78
C ASP A 147 -5.15 -22.59 -16.10
N GLY A 148 -4.64 -22.47 -14.87
CA GLY A 148 -4.72 -21.28 -14.03
C GLY A 148 -3.99 -20.06 -14.58
N PHE A 149 -3.99 -19.00 -13.77
CA PHE A 149 -3.20 -17.80 -14.05
C PHE A 149 -1.72 -18.08 -13.79
N SER A 150 -0.90 -18.02 -14.84
CA SER A 150 0.56 -17.96 -14.67
C SER A 150 0.99 -16.62 -14.04
N PRO A 151 2.18 -16.52 -13.41
CA PRO A 151 2.67 -15.24 -12.89
C PRO A 151 2.67 -14.10 -13.90
N MET A 152 2.97 -14.38 -15.17
CA MET A 152 2.83 -13.39 -16.25
C MET A 152 1.37 -12.99 -16.51
N ALA A 153 0.43 -13.94 -16.52
CA ALA A 153 -0.99 -13.61 -16.66
C ALA A 153 -1.52 -12.78 -15.48
N MET A 154 -1.05 -13.06 -14.26
CA MET A 154 -1.34 -12.24 -13.07
C MET A 154 -0.82 -10.80 -13.23
N HIS A 155 0.44 -10.65 -13.68
CA HIS A 155 1.05 -9.35 -13.95
C HIS A 155 0.25 -8.56 -15.00
N LEU A 156 -0.11 -9.16 -16.13
CA LEU A 156 -0.90 -8.52 -17.17
C LEU A 156 -2.31 -8.15 -16.70
N SER A 157 -2.92 -8.97 -15.84
CA SER A 157 -4.22 -8.68 -15.24
C SER A 157 -4.13 -7.48 -14.29
N LEU A 158 -3.08 -7.38 -13.47
CA LEU A 158 -2.80 -6.20 -12.66
C LEU A 158 -2.54 -4.94 -13.50
N VAL A 159 -1.81 -5.08 -14.62
CA VAL A 159 -1.59 -3.97 -15.56
C VAL A 159 -2.92 -3.41 -16.07
N SER A 160 -3.91 -4.27 -16.37
CA SER A 160 -5.24 -3.79 -16.78
C SER A 160 -5.94 -2.97 -15.69
N ILE A 161 -5.79 -3.35 -14.42
CA ILE A 161 -6.36 -2.63 -13.27
C ILE A 161 -5.65 -1.29 -13.07
N TYR A 162 -4.33 -1.26 -13.21
CA TYR A 162 -3.53 -0.03 -13.17
C TYR A 162 -3.95 0.95 -14.27
N ILE A 163 -4.23 0.44 -15.47
CA ILE A 163 -4.72 1.26 -16.57
C ILE A 163 -6.12 1.79 -16.25
N THR A 164 -7.07 0.95 -15.82
CA THR A 164 -8.42 1.41 -15.43
C THR A 164 -8.37 2.46 -14.31
N PHE A 165 -7.52 2.27 -13.30
CA PHE A 165 -7.36 3.22 -12.21
C PHE A 165 -6.79 4.56 -12.70
N ILE A 166 -5.69 4.54 -13.48
CA ILE A 166 -5.10 5.77 -14.02
C ILE A 166 -6.01 6.44 -15.04
N ASP A 167 -6.81 5.69 -15.79
CA ASP A 167 -7.70 6.22 -16.81
C ASP A 167 -8.74 7.18 -16.21
N SER A 168 -9.43 6.79 -15.13
CA SER A 168 -10.38 7.66 -14.42
C SER A 168 -9.74 8.97 -13.90
N HIS A 169 -8.48 8.87 -13.45
CA HIS A 169 -7.73 10.03 -12.98
C HIS A 169 -7.22 10.86 -14.18
N TRP A 170 -6.72 10.23 -15.23
CA TRP A 170 -6.32 10.93 -16.45
C TRP A 170 -7.49 11.70 -17.06
N GLU A 171 -8.68 11.12 -17.05
CA GLU A 171 -9.92 11.78 -17.41
C GLU A 171 -10.20 12.99 -16.51
N LYS A 172 -10.25 12.82 -15.17
CA LYS A 172 -10.42 13.93 -14.21
C LYS A 172 -9.41 15.05 -14.43
N TYR A 173 -8.15 14.69 -14.69
CA TYR A 173 -7.08 15.65 -14.95
C TYR A 173 -7.48 16.54 -16.12
N ASN A 174 -8.03 16.00 -17.21
CA ASN A 174 -8.42 16.74 -18.41
C ASN A 174 -9.81 17.42 -18.33
N THR A 175 -10.79 16.79 -17.70
CA THR A 175 -12.21 17.21 -17.72
C THR A 175 -12.68 17.97 -16.48
N LYS A 176 -11.95 17.91 -15.35
CA LYS A 176 -12.34 18.36 -13.99
C LYS A 176 -13.39 17.49 -13.28
N VAL A 177 -13.82 16.39 -13.89
CA VAL A 177 -14.84 15.49 -13.35
C VAL A 177 -14.22 14.12 -13.17
N LEU A 178 -14.32 13.53 -11.98
CA LEU A 178 -13.96 12.13 -11.77
C LEU A 178 -15.12 11.24 -12.16
N PHE A 179 -14.99 10.44 -13.21
CA PHE A 179 -15.96 9.40 -13.52
C PHE A 179 -15.55 8.09 -12.87
N LEU A 180 -16.46 7.51 -12.10
CA LEU A 180 -16.19 6.26 -11.41
C LEU A 180 -16.35 5.06 -12.36
N PRO A 181 -15.38 4.12 -12.38
CA PRO A 181 -15.43 2.98 -13.28
C PRO A 181 -16.51 1.98 -12.83
N TRP A 182 -17.35 1.53 -13.77
CA TRP A 182 -18.43 0.58 -13.49
C TRP A 182 -17.94 -0.76 -12.92
N SER A 183 -16.72 -1.15 -13.28
CA SER A 183 -16.15 -2.42 -12.88
C SER A 183 -15.80 -2.50 -11.39
N TYR A 184 -15.60 -1.36 -10.70
CA TYR A 184 -15.09 -1.36 -9.33
C TYR A 184 -16.03 -2.09 -8.36
N ASP A 185 -17.24 -1.57 -8.14
CA ASP A 185 -18.19 -2.17 -7.19
C ASP A 185 -18.57 -3.61 -7.54
N ILE A 186 -18.73 -3.90 -8.83
CA ILE A 186 -19.02 -5.26 -9.32
C ILE A 186 -17.87 -6.20 -8.95
N SER A 187 -16.62 -5.78 -9.18
CA SER A 187 -15.45 -6.61 -8.87
C SER A 187 -15.32 -6.89 -7.38
N MET A 188 -15.62 -5.92 -6.51
CA MET A 188 -15.55 -6.09 -5.05
C MET A 188 -16.60 -7.08 -4.52
N ILE A 189 -17.82 -7.03 -5.07
CA ILE A 189 -18.89 -7.99 -4.76
C ILE A 189 -18.51 -9.38 -5.26
N ILE A 190 -18.05 -9.51 -6.52
CA ILE A 190 -17.60 -10.78 -7.11
C ILE A 190 -16.45 -11.39 -6.31
N MET A 191 -15.48 -10.59 -5.86
CA MET A 191 -14.38 -11.06 -5.03
C MET A 191 -14.88 -11.62 -3.69
N THR A 192 -15.80 -10.92 -3.03
CA THR A 192 -16.40 -11.40 -1.77
C THR A 192 -17.12 -12.73 -1.99
N LEU A 193 -17.93 -12.83 -3.04
CA LEU A 193 -18.65 -14.06 -3.39
C LEU A 193 -17.69 -15.20 -3.75
N THR A 194 -16.60 -14.89 -4.46
CA THR A 194 -15.56 -15.87 -4.81
C THR A 194 -14.98 -16.52 -3.56
N TYR A 195 -14.64 -15.72 -2.55
CA TYR A 195 -14.14 -16.24 -1.28
C TYR A 195 -15.21 -17.03 -0.50
N LEU A 196 -16.46 -16.60 -0.50
CA LEU A 196 -17.56 -17.35 0.15
C LEU A 196 -17.82 -18.71 -0.52
N ILE A 197 -17.76 -18.77 -1.84
CA ILE A 197 -17.89 -20.02 -2.62
C ILE A 197 -16.69 -20.93 -2.34
N ALA A 198 -15.46 -20.38 -2.33
CA ALA A 198 -14.26 -21.13 -1.98
C ALA A 198 -14.31 -21.70 -0.55
N TYR A 199 -14.91 -20.96 0.38
CA TYR A 199 -15.17 -21.42 1.76
C TYR A 199 -16.21 -22.54 1.82
N ALA A 200 -17.37 -22.35 1.17
CA ALA A 200 -18.49 -23.27 1.26
C ALA A 200 -18.24 -24.60 0.54
N PHE A 201 -17.44 -24.57 -0.52
CA PHE A 201 -17.12 -25.73 -1.35
C PHE A 201 -15.61 -25.96 -1.38
N SER A 202 -14.94 -25.38 -2.37
CA SER A 202 -13.50 -25.47 -2.61
C SER A 202 -13.14 -24.50 -3.74
N PRO A 203 -11.92 -23.92 -3.77
CA PRO A 203 -11.40 -23.18 -4.92
C PRO A 203 -11.48 -23.95 -6.24
N SER A 204 -11.45 -25.30 -6.21
CA SER A 204 -11.55 -26.14 -7.40
C SER A 204 -12.85 -25.96 -8.18
N VAL A 205 -13.91 -25.45 -7.55
CA VAL A 205 -15.20 -25.17 -8.22
C VAL A 205 -15.04 -24.19 -9.38
N PHE A 206 -14.05 -23.29 -9.35
CA PHE A 206 -13.83 -22.34 -10.44
C PHE A 206 -13.14 -22.96 -11.66
N HIS A 207 -12.55 -24.15 -11.53
CA HIS A 207 -11.82 -24.84 -12.61
C HIS A 207 -12.69 -25.78 -13.45
N PHE A 208 -14.01 -25.57 -13.49
CA PHE A 208 -14.90 -26.39 -14.31
C PHE A 208 -14.70 -26.15 -15.81
N THR A 209 -14.82 -27.22 -16.60
CA THR A 209 -14.76 -27.17 -18.07
C THR A 209 -16.14 -26.88 -18.64
N ILE A 210 -16.23 -25.94 -19.58
CA ILE A 210 -17.47 -25.65 -20.31
C ILE A 210 -17.61 -26.69 -21.43
N PRO A 211 -18.62 -27.58 -21.40
CA PRO A 211 -18.68 -28.74 -22.30
C PRO A 211 -18.74 -28.41 -23.79
N ILE A 212 -19.28 -27.24 -24.15
CA ILE A 212 -19.52 -26.84 -25.55
C ILE A 212 -18.22 -26.46 -26.27
N ILE A 213 -17.27 -25.85 -25.55
CA ILE A 213 -16.04 -25.27 -26.12
C ILE A 213 -14.76 -25.97 -25.62
N ASN A 214 -14.88 -26.91 -24.67
CA ASN A 214 -13.76 -27.63 -24.05
C ASN A 214 -12.66 -26.71 -23.49
N VAL A 215 -13.07 -25.58 -22.89
CA VAL A 215 -12.21 -24.59 -22.24
C VAL A 215 -12.66 -24.44 -20.78
N THR A 216 -11.71 -24.29 -19.86
CA THR A 216 -12.05 -24.07 -18.44
C THR A 216 -12.54 -22.64 -18.20
N PHE A 217 -13.43 -22.46 -17.24
CA PHE A 217 -13.91 -21.13 -16.87
C PHE A 217 -12.76 -20.16 -16.51
N ILE A 218 -11.75 -20.62 -15.77
CA ILE A 218 -10.57 -19.82 -15.43
C ILE A 218 -9.76 -19.40 -16.67
N GLN A 219 -9.62 -20.24 -17.70
CA GLN A 219 -8.96 -19.84 -18.94
C GLN A 219 -9.70 -18.69 -19.63
N ILE A 220 -11.04 -18.70 -19.63
CA ILE A 220 -11.83 -17.58 -20.17
C ILE A 220 -11.57 -16.31 -19.36
N VAL A 221 -11.64 -16.39 -18.03
CA VAL A 221 -11.40 -15.24 -17.15
C VAL A 221 -9.98 -14.68 -17.36
N LYS A 222 -8.97 -15.55 -17.51
CA LYS A 222 -7.56 -15.22 -17.76
C LYS A 222 -7.36 -14.33 -18.98
N TYR A 223 -8.03 -14.62 -20.09
CA TYR A 223 -7.92 -13.81 -21.31
C TYR A 223 -8.91 -12.66 -21.36
N ALA A 224 -10.12 -12.85 -20.83
CA ALA A 224 -11.16 -11.82 -20.84
C ALA A 224 -10.82 -10.64 -19.93
N TRP A 225 -10.23 -10.89 -18.76
CA TRP A 225 -9.96 -9.84 -17.77
C TRP A 225 -9.12 -8.69 -18.34
N PRO A 226 -7.90 -8.90 -18.88
CA PRO A 226 -7.11 -7.78 -19.37
C PRO A 226 -7.78 -7.04 -20.53
N ILE A 227 -8.47 -7.77 -21.40
CA ILE A 227 -9.16 -7.20 -22.58
C ILE A 227 -10.32 -6.31 -22.15
N LEU A 228 -11.19 -6.81 -21.26
CA LEU A 228 -12.34 -6.06 -20.77
C LEU A 228 -11.91 -4.83 -19.95
N GLY A 229 -10.85 -4.94 -19.16
CA GLY A 229 -10.29 -3.81 -18.40
C GLY A 229 -9.85 -2.66 -19.32
N LEU A 230 -9.22 -2.98 -20.46
CA LEU A 230 -8.77 -1.99 -21.45
C LEU A 230 -9.92 -1.38 -22.25
N LEU A 231 -10.88 -2.20 -22.70
CA LEU A 231 -11.97 -1.76 -23.57
C LEU A 231 -13.08 -1.00 -22.84
N SER A 232 -13.25 -1.23 -21.53
CA SER A 232 -14.34 -0.63 -20.76
C SER A 232 -14.10 0.81 -20.33
N GLY A 233 -12.85 1.24 -20.12
CA GLY A 233 -12.53 2.59 -19.64
C GLY A 233 -12.02 3.52 -20.73
N VAL A 234 -10.86 3.19 -21.32
CA VAL A 234 -10.07 4.11 -22.15
C VAL A 234 -10.85 4.74 -23.31
N PRO A 235 -11.65 4.00 -24.10
CA PRO A 235 -12.43 4.60 -25.18
C PRO A 235 -13.45 5.62 -24.67
N ILE A 236 -14.10 5.34 -23.53
CA ILE A 236 -15.10 6.22 -22.92
C ILE A 236 -14.42 7.51 -22.43
N SER A 237 -13.29 7.38 -21.72
CA SER A 237 -12.49 8.51 -21.26
C SER A 237 -12.04 9.41 -22.41
N ILE A 238 -11.64 8.83 -23.55
CA ILE A 238 -11.29 9.61 -24.77
C ILE A 238 -12.50 10.41 -25.26
N VAL A 239 -13.68 9.80 -25.33
CA VAL A 239 -14.93 10.46 -25.77
C VAL A 239 -15.28 11.61 -24.82
N HIS A 240 -15.26 11.38 -23.51
CA HIS A 240 -15.58 12.42 -22.52
C HIS A 240 -14.56 13.57 -22.54
N ILE A 241 -13.26 13.29 -22.70
CA ILE A 241 -12.24 14.33 -22.87
C ILE A 241 -12.52 15.16 -24.14
N TYR A 242 -12.82 14.49 -25.25
CA TYR A 242 -13.16 15.16 -26.50
C TYR A 242 -14.41 16.04 -26.36
N GLU A 243 -15.49 15.55 -25.77
CA GLU A 243 -16.72 16.30 -25.54
C GLU A 243 -16.50 17.47 -24.57
N SER A 244 -15.72 17.26 -23.52
CA SER A 244 -15.34 18.30 -22.56
C SER A 244 -14.58 19.45 -23.22
N TYR A 245 -13.73 19.14 -24.19
CA TYR A 245 -12.96 20.14 -24.93
C TYR A 245 -13.81 20.84 -26.00
N ARG A 246 -14.65 20.07 -26.72
CA ARG A 246 -15.60 20.61 -27.70
C ARG A 246 -16.59 21.59 -27.06
N THR A 247 -17.02 21.33 -25.84
CA THR A 247 -17.99 22.17 -25.10
C THR A 247 -17.33 23.27 -24.25
N GLY A 248 -15.99 23.32 -24.20
CA GLY A 248 -15.24 24.32 -23.44
C GLY A 248 -15.34 24.17 -21.92
N LYS A 249 -15.86 23.05 -21.41
CA LYS A 249 -16.04 22.81 -19.96
C LYS A 249 -14.75 22.32 -19.28
N GLY A 250 -13.89 21.64 -20.02
CA GLY A 250 -12.63 21.07 -19.53
C GLY A 250 -11.51 22.11 -19.31
N TYR A 251 -10.28 21.62 -19.18
CA TYR A 251 -9.09 22.48 -19.11
C TYR A 251 -8.53 22.88 -20.49
N ASN A 252 -8.99 22.25 -21.58
CA ASN A 252 -8.53 22.49 -22.96
C ASN A 252 -6.99 22.46 -23.10
N ARG A 253 -6.36 21.46 -22.50
CA ARG A 253 -4.89 21.32 -22.56
C ARG A 253 -4.41 20.92 -23.95
N THR A 254 -3.18 21.29 -24.27
CA THR A 254 -2.48 20.77 -25.45
C THR A 254 -2.30 19.26 -25.33
N PHE A 255 -2.13 18.57 -26.46
CA PHE A 255 -1.97 17.11 -26.51
C PHE A 255 -0.90 16.60 -25.53
N PHE A 256 0.31 17.20 -25.55
CA PHE A 256 1.41 16.79 -24.68
C PHE A 256 1.12 16.99 -23.19
N GLU A 257 0.39 18.05 -22.83
CA GLU A 257 -0.03 18.27 -21.44
C GLU A 257 -1.14 17.31 -21.03
N ALA A 258 -2.04 16.96 -21.95
CA ALA A 258 -3.14 16.04 -21.70
C ALA A 258 -2.64 14.61 -21.42
N ILE A 259 -1.61 14.14 -22.14
CA ILE A 259 -1.04 12.78 -21.95
C ILE A 259 0.03 12.69 -20.87
N ARG A 260 0.48 13.83 -20.32
CA ARG A 260 1.59 13.89 -19.34
C ARG A 260 1.43 12.94 -18.15
N PRO A 261 0.24 12.79 -17.53
CA PRO A 261 0.03 11.83 -16.44
C PRO A 261 0.33 10.37 -16.79
N LEU A 262 0.26 10.01 -18.07
CA LEU A 262 0.41 8.62 -18.54
C LEU A 262 1.87 8.20 -18.71
N ILE A 263 2.82 9.15 -18.74
CA ILE A 263 4.24 8.86 -18.99
C ILE A 263 4.82 7.97 -17.90
N SER A 264 4.64 8.32 -16.62
CA SER A 264 5.19 7.55 -15.50
C SER A 264 4.58 6.14 -15.38
N PRO A 265 3.25 5.96 -15.45
CA PRO A 265 2.63 4.63 -15.52
C PRO A 265 3.10 3.82 -16.72
N ALA A 266 3.22 4.42 -17.91
CA ALA A 266 3.69 3.71 -19.11
C ALA A 266 5.13 3.20 -18.95
N ILE A 267 6.05 4.02 -18.40
CA ILE A 267 7.41 3.59 -18.08
C ILE A 267 7.39 2.42 -17.10
N LEU A 268 6.60 2.51 -16.02
CA LEU A 268 6.48 1.43 -15.04
C LEU A 268 5.97 0.12 -15.67
N ILE A 269 4.88 0.19 -16.46
CA ILE A 269 4.26 -0.96 -17.10
C ILE A 269 5.21 -1.61 -18.12
N ILE A 270 5.82 -0.82 -19.00
CA ILE A 270 6.73 -1.34 -20.03
C ILE A 270 7.97 -1.95 -19.38
N SER A 271 8.59 -1.24 -18.42
CA SER A 271 9.81 -1.72 -17.76
C SER A 271 9.57 -2.95 -16.88
N SER A 272 8.46 -3.00 -16.13
CA SER A 272 8.09 -4.17 -15.32
C SER A 272 7.72 -5.37 -16.19
N THR A 273 6.96 -5.18 -17.27
CA THR A 273 6.65 -6.25 -18.21
C THR A 273 7.91 -6.80 -18.86
N TRP A 274 8.80 -5.92 -19.31
CA TRP A 274 10.11 -6.32 -19.84
C TRP A 274 10.94 -7.07 -18.79
N TRP A 275 10.99 -6.60 -17.55
CA TRP A 275 11.69 -7.29 -16.46
C TRP A 275 11.09 -8.67 -16.19
N GLY A 276 9.77 -8.81 -16.22
CA GLY A 276 9.08 -10.10 -16.07
C GLY A 276 9.45 -11.10 -17.16
N PHE A 277 9.47 -10.68 -18.43
CA PHE A 277 9.79 -11.54 -19.57
C PHE A 277 11.29 -11.85 -19.69
N SER A 278 12.15 -10.87 -19.44
CA SER A 278 13.57 -10.95 -19.78
C SER A 278 14.48 -11.20 -18.59
N SER A 279 13.96 -11.27 -17.35
CA SER A 279 14.79 -11.49 -16.16
C SER A 279 15.56 -12.82 -16.25
N PRO A 280 16.91 -12.81 -16.23
CA PRO A 280 17.71 -14.03 -16.26
C PRO A 280 17.52 -14.89 -15.00
N HIS A 281 17.03 -14.29 -13.92
CA HIS A 281 16.77 -14.97 -12.66
C HIS A 281 15.32 -15.42 -12.51
N MET A 282 14.45 -15.15 -13.50
CA MET A 282 13.01 -15.47 -13.51
C MET A 282 12.32 -15.00 -12.23
N ILE A 283 12.58 -13.75 -11.82
CA ILE A 283 12.11 -13.21 -10.53
C ILE A 283 10.58 -13.27 -10.41
N LEU A 284 9.87 -13.00 -11.51
CA LEU A 284 8.41 -13.09 -11.54
C LEU A 284 7.93 -14.51 -11.25
N GLU A 285 8.58 -15.54 -11.80
CA GLU A 285 8.20 -16.93 -11.55
C GLU A 285 8.61 -17.41 -10.15
N LYS A 286 9.79 -17.00 -9.66
CA LYS A 286 10.32 -17.43 -8.35
C LYS A 286 9.67 -16.72 -7.17
N GLN A 287 9.33 -15.44 -7.31
CA GLN A 287 8.82 -14.57 -6.25
C GLN A 287 7.67 -13.70 -6.77
N PRO A 288 6.57 -14.32 -7.27
CA PRO A 288 5.51 -13.62 -7.97
C PRO A 288 4.83 -12.59 -7.06
N ARG A 289 4.47 -12.96 -5.82
CA ARG A 289 3.77 -12.06 -4.90
C ARG A 289 4.59 -10.81 -4.57
N LEU A 290 5.89 -10.96 -4.33
CA LEU A 290 6.80 -9.84 -4.05
C LEU A 290 6.98 -8.95 -5.28
N PHE A 291 7.16 -9.53 -6.46
CA PHE A 291 7.28 -8.79 -7.71
C PHE A 291 6.03 -7.95 -7.97
N LEU A 292 4.85 -8.57 -7.90
CA LEU A 292 3.57 -7.91 -8.14
C LEU A 292 3.31 -6.78 -7.11
N ALA A 293 3.62 -7.02 -5.84
CA ALA A 293 3.49 -6.02 -4.78
C ALA A 293 4.47 -4.84 -4.97
N ALA A 294 5.70 -5.08 -5.42
CA ALA A 294 6.68 -4.03 -5.69
C ALA A 294 6.26 -3.12 -6.86
N VAL A 295 5.74 -3.73 -7.94
CA VAL A 295 5.15 -2.99 -9.07
C VAL A 295 3.96 -2.16 -8.57
N GLY A 296 3.05 -2.79 -7.81
CA GLY A 296 1.85 -2.14 -7.28
C GLY A 296 2.12 -0.98 -6.33
N ALA A 297 3.08 -1.14 -5.41
CA ALA A 297 3.49 -0.05 -4.51
C ALA A 297 4.11 1.14 -5.27
N THR A 298 4.89 0.85 -6.32
CA THR A 298 5.46 1.89 -7.20
C THR A 298 4.35 2.61 -7.97
N PHE A 299 3.39 1.85 -8.49
CA PHE A 299 2.21 2.39 -9.17
C PHE A 299 1.38 3.28 -8.24
N SER A 300 1.09 2.83 -7.02
CA SER A 300 0.35 3.58 -6.01
C SER A 300 1.00 4.95 -5.76
N ASN A 301 2.32 5.02 -5.64
CA ASN A 301 2.99 6.32 -5.48
C ASN A 301 2.78 7.25 -6.68
N ILE A 302 2.82 6.71 -7.92
CA ILE A 302 2.55 7.47 -9.14
C ILE A 302 1.12 8.00 -9.14
N ALA A 303 0.15 7.13 -8.82
CA ALA A 303 -1.25 7.47 -8.70
C ALA A 303 -1.49 8.57 -7.65
N CYS A 304 -0.94 8.43 -6.43
CA CYS A 304 -1.08 9.44 -5.37
C CYS A 304 -0.57 10.82 -5.80
N ARG A 305 0.55 10.90 -6.54
CA ARG A 305 1.05 12.18 -7.05
C ARG A 305 0.12 12.80 -8.09
N LEU A 306 -0.52 11.98 -8.91
CA LEU A 306 -1.51 12.45 -9.88
C LEU A 306 -2.77 12.97 -9.17
N VAL A 307 -3.26 12.25 -8.15
CA VAL A 307 -4.38 12.69 -7.29
C VAL A 307 -4.08 14.05 -6.68
N VAL A 308 -2.92 14.21 -6.04
CA VAL A 308 -2.49 15.50 -5.46
C VAL A 308 -2.49 16.60 -6.52
N ALA A 309 -1.91 16.36 -7.70
CA ALA A 309 -1.85 17.36 -8.77
C ALA A 309 -3.26 17.82 -9.22
N GLN A 310 -4.21 16.88 -9.33
CA GLN A 310 -5.60 17.20 -9.70
C GLN A 310 -6.31 18.02 -8.62
N MET A 311 -6.19 17.58 -7.36
CA MET A 311 -6.85 18.22 -6.22
C MET A 311 -6.30 19.62 -5.96
N THR A 312 -5.03 19.85 -6.31
CA THR A 312 -4.42 21.16 -6.18
C THR A 312 -4.41 21.97 -7.47
N SER A 313 -5.06 21.48 -8.53
CA SER A 313 -5.09 22.09 -9.86
C SER A 313 -3.70 22.45 -10.40
N THR A 314 -2.69 21.65 -10.07
CA THR A 314 -1.31 21.85 -10.52
C THR A 314 -0.93 20.87 -11.62
N ARG A 315 0.14 21.22 -12.33
CA ARG A 315 0.67 20.41 -13.43
C ARG A 315 1.20 19.09 -12.88
N SER A 316 0.77 17.95 -13.45
CA SER A 316 1.24 16.62 -13.01
C SER A 316 2.75 16.47 -13.17
N ASP A 317 3.40 15.64 -12.37
CA ASP A 317 4.81 15.29 -12.60
C ASP A 317 4.95 14.52 -13.92
N GLY A 318 6.03 14.74 -14.68
CA GLY A 318 6.30 13.99 -15.92
C GLY A 318 6.92 12.62 -15.64
N ILE A 319 7.97 12.60 -14.81
CA ILE A 319 8.66 11.39 -14.36
C ILE A 319 8.59 11.35 -12.83
N ASN A 320 7.98 10.31 -12.28
CA ASN A 320 7.91 10.11 -10.83
C ASN A 320 9.31 9.82 -10.26
N THR A 321 9.63 10.43 -9.12
CA THR A 321 10.94 10.30 -8.48
C THR A 321 11.32 8.86 -8.12
N LEU A 322 10.36 8.01 -7.75
CA LEU A 322 10.61 6.60 -7.44
C LEU A 322 11.07 5.79 -8.65
N LEU A 323 10.73 6.21 -9.88
CA LEU A 323 11.22 5.54 -11.10
C LEU A 323 12.75 5.65 -11.24
N TYR A 324 13.36 6.72 -10.71
CA TYR A 324 14.83 6.85 -10.68
C TYR A 324 15.50 5.86 -9.73
N LEU A 325 14.78 5.26 -8.78
CA LEU A 325 15.29 4.17 -7.95
C LEU A 325 14.93 2.82 -8.57
N TYR A 326 13.68 2.68 -9.00
CA TYR A 326 13.10 1.44 -9.50
C TYR A 326 13.77 0.95 -10.80
N VAL A 327 13.91 1.81 -11.82
CA VAL A 327 14.48 1.44 -13.12
C VAL A 327 15.97 1.03 -13.01
N PRO A 328 16.83 1.74 -12.26
CA PRO A 328 18.20 1.28 -12.04
C PRO A 328 18.30 -0.03 -11.27
N ILE A 329 17.42 -0.32 -10.30
CA ILE A 329 17.40 -1.62 -9.61
C ILE A 329 17.11 -2.76 -10.61
N GLN A 330 16.17 -2.57 -11.53
CA GLN A 330 15.89 -3.54 -12.59
C GLN A 330 17.10 -3.73 -13.52
N LEU A 331 17.73 -2.64 -13.95
CA LEU A 331 18.91 -2.67 -14.82
C LEU A 331 20.13 -3.28 -14.11
N MET A 332 20.29 -3.05 -12.79
CA MET A 332 21.31 -3.68 -11.95
C MET A 332 21.03 -5.18 -11.76
N SER A 333 19.77 -5.58 -11.60
CA SER A 333 19.37 -7.00 -11.62
C SER A 333 19.71 -7.67 -12.95
N TYR A 334 19.76 -6.92 -14.06
CA TYR A 334 20.16 -7.41 -15.38
C TYR A 334 21.68 -7.40 -15.59
N ARG A 335 22.39 -6.56 -14.83
CA ARG A 335 23.84 -6.36 -14.92
C ARG A 335 24.50 -6.69 -13.59
N THR A 336 24.77 -7.97 -13.35
CA THR A 336 26.09 -8.33 -12.82
C THR A 336 27.12 -7.94 -13.90
N GLY A 337 27.92 -6.86 -13.79
CA GLY A 337 28.14 -6.04 -12.61
C GLY A 337 28.55 -4.58 -12.85
N LYS A 338 28.38 -3.87 -11.73
CA LYS A 338 28.90 -2.57 -11.27
C LYS A 338 28.39 -1.29 -11.96
N GLY A 339 27.74 -0.46 -11.13
CA GLY A 339 27.47 0.95 -11.40
C GLY A 339 27.34 1.76 -10.10
N TYR A 340 28.26 2.72 -9.92
CA TYR A 340 28.29 3.86 -8.97
C TYR A 340 27.38 5.01 -9.54
N ASN A 341 26.95 6.12 -8.91
CA ASN A 341 27.44 6.91 -7.78
C ASN A 341 26.34 7.92 -7.29
N ARG A 342 25.82 7.78 -6.07
CA ARG A 342 25.99 8.81 -5.01
C ARG A 342 27.12 8.28 -4.14
N THR A 343 27.86 9.08 -3.36
CA THR A 343 28.98 8.55 -2.55
C THR A 343 28.54 7.26 -1.87
N PHE A 344 29.10 6.13 -2.32
CA PHE A 344 28.58 4.77 -2.04
C PHE A 344 28.26 4.62 -0.55
N PHE A 345 29.16 5.16 0.27
CA PHE A 345 29.06 5.20 1.72
C PHE A 345 27.81 5.91 2.28
N GLU A 346 27.40 7.06 1.74
CA GLU A 346 26.21 7.80 2.18
C GLU A 346 24.91 7.06 1.78
N ALA A 347 24.90 6.44 0.60
CA ALA A 347 23.75 5.68 0.11
C ALA A 347 23.54 4.37 0.86
N ILE A 348 24.62 3.68 1.27
CA ILE A 348 24.52 2.43 2.03
C ILE A 348 24.40 2.65 3.54
N ARG A 349 24.67 3.85 4.05
CA ARG A 349 24.72 4.11 5.50
C ARG A 349 23.47 3.64 6.27
N PRO A 350 22.24 3.90 5.79
CA PRO A 350 21.02 3.37 6.43
C PRO A 350 20.94 1.84 6.45
N LEU A 351 21.62 1.18 5.52
CA LEU A 351 21.63 -0.28 5.35
C LEU A 351 22.73 -0.98 6.15
N ILE A 352 23.74 -0.24 6.65
CA ILE A 352 24.86 -0.83 7.41
C ILE A 352 24.35 -1.53 8.67
N SER A 353 23.51 -0.86 9.47
CA SER A 353 22.99 -1.44 10.72
C SER A 353 22.06 -2.64 10.50
N PRO A 354 21.06 -2.59 9.59
CA PRO A 354 20.27 -3.77 9.23
C PRO A 354 21.11 -4.93 8.68
N ALA A 355 22.10 -4.65 7.83
CA ALA A 355 22.96 -5.68 7.24
C ALA A 355 23.81 -6.37 8.31
N ILE A 356 24.42 -5.61 9.23
CA ILE A 356 25.16 -6.18 10.38
C ILE A 356 24.24 -7.05 11.22
N LEU A 357 23.03 -6.58 11.52
CA LEU A 357 22.06 -7.34 12.32
C LEU A 357 21.69 -8.67 11.65
N ILE A 358 21.35 -8.66 10.36
CA ILE A 358 20.94 -9.85 9.61
C ILE A 358 22.09 -10.83 9.49
N ILE A 359 23.29 -10.37 9.09
CA ILE A 359 24.46 -11.23 8.89
C ILE A 359 24.89 -11.84 10.22
N SER A 360 25.00 -11.04 11.28
CA SER A 360 25.39 -11.55 12.61
C SER A 360 24.35 -12.52 13.15
N SER A 361 23.06 -12.19 13.09
CA SER A 361 22.01 -13.07 13.63
C SER A 361 21.89 -14.37 12.85
N THR A 362 22.08 -14.33 11.53
CA THR A 362 22.09 -15.53 10.69
C THR A 362 23.29 -16.40 11.06
N TRP A 363 24.48 -15.80 11.23
CA TRP A 363 25.67 -16.51 11.68
C TRP A 363 25.50 -17.12 13.08
N TRP A 364 24.97 -16.37 14.05
CA TRP A 364 24.70 -16.90 15.39
C TRP A 364 23.67 -18.03 15.35
N GLY A 365 22.61 -17.90 14.56
CA GLY A 365 21.57 -18.93 14.42
C GLY A 365 22.12 -20.26 13.89
N PHE A 366 23.00 -20.22 12.89
CA PHE A 366 23.58 -21.43 12.29
C PHE A 366 24.81 -21.97 13.02
N SER A 367 25.57 -21.12 13.72
CA SER A 367 26.84 -21.48 14.36
C SER A 367 26.76 -21.55 15.88
N SER A 368 25.59 -21.34 16.50
CA SER A 368 25.38 -21.48 17.94
C SER A 368 25.66 -22.92 18.38
N PRO A 369 26.65 -23.17 19.28
CA PRO A 369 26.98 -24.50 19.77
C PRO A 369 25.83 -25.18 20.52
N HIS A 370 24.89 -24.39 21.06
CA HIS A 370 23.77 -24.91 21.86
C HIS A 370 22.42 -24.91 21.12
N MET A 371 22.43 -24.60 19.81
CA MET A 371 21.26 -24.60 18.93
C MET A 371 20.14 -23.70 19.45
N ILE A 372 20.48 -22.44 19.77
CA ILE A 372 19.53 -21.51 20.41
C ILE A 372 18.30 -21.20 19.54
N LEU A 373 18.46 -21.24 18.22
CA LEU A 373 17.37 -21.04 17.26
C LEU A 373 16.34 -22.17 17.33
N GLU A 374 16.77 -23.41 17.56
CA GLU A 374 15.88 -24.57 17.69
C GLU A 374 15.25 -24.65 19.08
N LYS A 375 16.02 -24.34 20.13
CA LYS A 375 15.56 -24.45 21.52
C LYS A 375 14.68 -23.27 21.96
N GLN A 376 14.97 -22.06 21.48
CA GLN A 376 14.32 -20.82 21.92
C GLN A 376 14.05 -19.85 20.75
N PRO A 377 13.34 -20.30 19.69
CA PRO A 377 13.12 -19.50 18.48
C PRO A 377 12.39 -18.18 18.77
N ARG A 378 11.42 -18.20 19.69
CA ARG A 378 10.62 -17.02 20.04
C ARG A 378 11.46 -15.91 20.65
N LEU A 379 12.32 -16.26 21.60
CA LEU A 379 13.16 -15.31 22.32
C LEU A 379 14.25 -14.74 21.39
N PHE A 380 14.82 -15.61 20.55
CA PHE A 380 15.80 -15.23 19.55
C PHE A 380 15.20 -14.25 18.52
N LEU A 381 14.07 -14.60 17.92
CA LEU A 381 13.38 -13.75 16.94
C LEU A 381 12.88 -12.44 17.57
N ALA A 382 12.42 -12.47 18.82
CA ALA A 382 12.03 -11.26 19.53
C ALA A 382 13.22 -10.32 19.77
N ALA A 383 14.41 -10.85 20.08
CA ALA A 383 15.61 -10.04 20.27
C ALA A 383 16.10 -9.41 18.96
N VAL A 384 16.09 -10.19 17.86
CA VAL A 384 16.39 -9.69 16.51
C VAL A 384 15.38 -8.62 16.11
N GLY A 385 14.09 -8.89 16.27
CA GLY A 385 13.00 -7.98 15.91
C GLY A 385 13.02 -6.67 16.70
N ALA A 386 13.24 -6.72 18.02
CA ALA A 386 13.32 -5.51 18.84
C ALA A 386 14.57 -4.66 18.50
N THR A 387 15.70 -5.31 18.21
CA THR A 387 16.92 -4.61 17.75
C THR A 387 16.69 -3.95 16.39
N PHE A 388 16.04 -4.67 15.46
CA PHE A 388 15.67 -4.17 14.14
C PHE A 388 14.71 -2.97 14.23
N SER A 389 13.67 -3.09 15.05
CA SER A 389 12.69 -2.02 15.28
C SER A 389 13.35 -0.75 15.85
N ASN A 390 14.36 -0.88 16.73
CA ASN A 390 15.12 0.28 17.19
C ASN A 390 15.95 0.94 16.06
N ILE A 391 16.57 0.14 15.18
CA ILE A 391 17.29 0.62 14.00
C ILE A 391 16.34 1.39 13.07
N GLU A 392 15.17 0.84 12.79
CA GLU A 392 14.16 1.48 11.95
C GLU A 392 13.63 2.76 12.59
N CYS A 393 13.25 2.76 13.86
CA CYS A 393 12.77 3.98 14.52
C CYS A 393 13.80 5.10 14.53
N ARG A 394 15.10 4.79 14.70
CA ARG A 394 16.17 5.80 14.58
C ARG A 394 16.35 6.30 13.17
N LEU A 395 16.21 5.42 12.17
CA LEU A 395 16.23 5.82 10.76
C LEU A 395 15.03 6.72 10.40
N VAL A 396 13.84 6.36 10.89
CA VAL A 396 12.63 7.18 10.76
C VAL A 396 12.84 8.53 11.42
N VAL A 397 13.38 8.58 12.65
CA VAL A 397 13.70 9.85 13.32
C VAL A 397 14.75 10.65 12.55
N ALA A 398 15.82 10.02 12.02
CA ALA A 398 16.83 10.70 11.21
C ALA A 398 16.21 11.30 9.93
N GLN A 399 15.32 10.55 9.28
CA GLN A 399 14.57 10.99 8.11
C GLN A 399 13.59 12.14 8.45
N MET A 400 12.83 11.99 9.54
CA MET A 400 11.89 13.00 10.04
C MET A 400 12.61 14.29 10.46
N THR A 401 13.83 14.15 11.00
CA THR A 401 14.65 15.29 11.45
C THR A 401 15.56 15.85 10.37
N SER A 402 15.60 15.24 9.18
CA SER A 402 16.56 15.55 8.11
C SER A 402 18.01 15.56 8.61
N THR A 403 18.31 14.70 9.58
CA THR A 403 19.64 14.53 10.14
C THR A 403 20.30 13.29 9.54
N ARG A 404 21.63 13.26 9.59
CA ARG A 404 22.42 12.16 9.03
C ARG A 404 22.12 10.89 9.83
N SER A 405 21.65 9.82 9.19
CA SER A 405 21.35 8.55 9.87
C SER A 405 22.57 7.99 10.59
N ASP A 406 22.37 7.42 11.77
CA ASP A 406 23.45 6.76 12.50
C ASP A 406 24.06 5.64 11.63
N GLY A 407 25.39 5.59 11.54
CA GLY A 407 26.05 4.55 10.73
C GLY A 407 25.92 3.16 11.34
N ILE A 408 26.16 3.06 12.65
CA ILE A 408 26.00 1.84 13.43
C ILE A 408 25.11 2.16 14.62
N ASN A 409 23.98 1.46 14.74
CA ASN A 409 23.09 1.59 15.87
C ASN A 409 23.81 1.18 17.18
N THR A 410 23.63 1.97 18.23
CA THR A 410 24.30 1.77 19.52
C THR A 410 24.07 0.37 20.12
N LEU A 411 22.89 -0.21 19.92
CA LEU A 411 22.54 -1.53 20.43
C LEU A 411 23.35 -2.65 19.75
N LEU A 412 23.83 -2.43 18.53
CA LEU A 412 24.68 -3.40 17.82
C LEU A 412 26.05 -3.57 18.46
N TYR A 413 26.56 -2.54 19.15
CA TYR A 413 27.82 -2.65 19.90
C TYR A 413 27.72 -3.60 21.09
N LEU A 414 26.51 -3.86 21.61
CA LEU A 414 26.28 -4.88 22.62
C LEU A 414 25.89 -6.23 21.98
N TYR A 415 25.06 -6.18 20.94
CA TYR A 415 24.52 -7.37 20.29
C TYR A 415 25.58 -8.21 19.57
N VAL A 416 26.51 -7.60 18.83
CA VAL A 416 27.52 -8.33 18.04
C VAL A 416 28.55 -9.04 18.92
N PRO A 417 29.11 -8.43 19.99
CA PRO A 417 30.01 -9.15 20.89
C PRO A 417 29.36 -10.33 21.61
N ILE A 418 28.09 -10.22 22.02
CA ILE A 418 27.34 -11.33 22.63
C ILE A 418 27.31 -12.53 21.68
N GLN A 419 27.05 -12.30 20.40
CA GLN A 419 27.03 -13.35 19.37
C GLN A 419 28.39 -13.99 19.16
N ILE A 420 29.44 -13.17 19.06
CA ILE A 420 30.82 -13.66 18.93
C ILE A 420 31.17 -14.54 20.13
N MET A 421 30.95 -14.06 21.36
CA MET A 421 31.22 -14.83 22.57
C MET A 421 30.44 -16.14 22.62
N SER A 422 29.20 -16.11 22.16
CA SER A 422 28.35 -17.29 22.06
C SER A 422 28.87 -18.32 21.08
N VAL A 423 29.23 -17.90 19.85
CA VAL A 423 29.69 -18.81 18.79
C VAL A 423 31.06 -19.42 19.11
N TYR A 424 31.96 -18.64 19.73
CA TYR A 424 33.27 -19.16 20.18
C TYR A 424 33.21 -19.98 21.48
N GLY A 425 32.01 -20.29 21.98
CA GLY A 425 31.82 -21.22 23.09
C GLY A 425 32.21 -20.65 24.47
N LEU A 426 32.26 -19.33 24.62
CA LEU A 426 32.55 -18.69 25.91
C LEU A 426 31.35 -18.76 26.88
N PHE A 427 30.15 -19.07 26.38
CA PHE A 427 28.96 -19.29 27.19
C PHE A 427 28.62 -20.77 27.27
N ASN A 428 28.32 -21.24 28.48
CA ASN A 428 27.61 -22.50 28.67
C ASN A 428 26.16 -22.35 28.18
N GLY A 429 25.50 -23.41 27.74
CA GLY A 429 24.13 -23.32 27.17
C GLY A 429 23.09 -22.62 28.06
N ARG A 430 23.24 -22.71 29.40
CA ARG A 430 22.41 -21.95 30.35
C ARG A 430 22.75 -20.45 30.35
N MET A 431 24.02 -20.09 30.23
CA MET A 431 24.47 -18.69 30.14
C MET A 431 24.07 -18.07 28.81
N GLU A 432 24.16 -18.79 27.69
CA GLU A 432 23.74 -18.30 26.37
C GLU A 432 22.24 -17.90 26.38
N PHE A 433 21.41 -18.73 27.01
CA PHE A 433 19.99 -18.43 27.23
C PHE A 433 19.78 -17.20 28.13
N ILE A 434 20.45 -17.15 29.29
CA ILE A 434 20.31 -16.03 30.25
C ILE A 434 20.73 -14.71 29.59
N VAL A 435 21.83 -14.72 28.82
CA VAL A 435 22.34 -13.54 28.13
C VAL A 435 21.37 -13.10 27.02
N LEU A 436 20.83 -14.02 26.22
CA LEU A 436 19.82 -13.69 25.21
C LEU A 436 18.54 -13.12 25.86
N PHE A 437 18.10 -13.70 26.98
CA PHE A 437 16.92 -13.22 27.72
C PHE A 437 17.15 -11.82 28.32
N ALA A 438 18.29 -11.62 28.98
CA ALA A 438 18.67 -10.31 29.53
C ALA A 438 18.81 -9.25 28.43
N TYR A 439 19.41 -9.61 27.28
CA TYR A 439 19.50 -8.73 26.13
C TYR A 439 18.12 -8.38 25.57
N ASN A 440 17.19 -9.33 25.50
CA ASN A 440 15.83 -9.10 25.02
C ASN A 440 15.06 -8.09 25.91
N ILE A 441 15.16 -8.24 27.23
CA ILE A 441 14.58 -7.26 28.17
C ILE A 441 15.24 -5.89 27.98
N PHE A 442 16.57 -5.85 27.94
CA PHE A 442 17.31 -4.61 27.79
C PHE A 442 16.95 -3.86 26.49
N VAL A 443 16.95 -4.55 25.35
CA VAL A 443 16.67 -3.94 24.04
C VAL A 443 15.22 -3.44 23.95
N THR A 444 14.27 -4.16 24.56
CA THR A 444 12.87 -3.78 24.61
C THR A 444 12.67 -2.52 25.45
N LEU A 445 13.28 -2.48 26.65
CA LEU A 445 13.23 -1.30 27.52
C LEU A 445 13.93 -0.10 26.86
N ALA A 446 15.08 -0.31 26.21
CA ALA A 446 15.80 0.74 25.49
C ALA A 446 14.98 1.28 24.30
N HIS A 447 14.25 0.42 23.59
CA HIS A 447 13.35 0.82 22.51
C HIS A 447 12.16 1.63 23.02
N ILE A 448 11.48 1.15 24.08
CA ILE A 448 10.35 1.88 24.70
C ILE A 448 10.83 3.23 25.24
N HIS A 449 11.95 3.26 25.95
CA HIS A 449 12.54 4.50 26.46
C HIS A 449 12.85 5.49 25.34
N TYR A 450 13.51 5.03 24.27
CA TYR A 450 13.78 5.86 23.09
C TYR A 450 12.50 6.42 22.48
N GLY A 451 11.47 5.58 22.26
CA GLY A 451 10.18 6.00 21.74
C GLY A 451 9.49 7.04 22.62
N CYS A 452 9.41 6.80 23.94
CA CYS A 452 8.83 7.76 24.89
C CYS A 452 9.57 9.09 24.91
N CYS A 453 10.91 9.08 24.91
CA CYS A 453 11.71 10.30 24.89
C CYS A 453 11.53 11.09 23.59
N VAL A 454 11.54 10.42 22.44
CA VAL A 454 11.34 11.06 21.13
C VAL A 454 9.93 11.67 21.05
N VAL A 455 8.89 10.92 21.43
CA VAL A 455 7.52 11.42 21.43
C VAL A 455 7.38 12.63 22.35
N ARG A 456 7.94 12.58 23.56
CA ARG A 456 7.91 13.70 24.51
C ARG A 456 8.64 14.93 23.97
N GLN A 457 9.84 14.76 23.41
CA GLN A 457 10.60 15.87 22.82
C GLN A 457 9.88 16.50 21.62
N ILE A 458 9.24 15.69 20.77
CA ILE A 458 8.44 16.17 19.65
C ILE A 458 7.20 16.92 20.16
N CYS A 459 6.52 16.39 21.18
CA CYS A 459 5.37 17.02 21.82
C CYS A 459 5.73 18.37 22.44
N ASP A 460 6.82 18.42 23.21
CA ASP A 460 7.32 19.64 23.83
C ASP A 460 7.76 20.67 22.77
N HIS A 461 8.37 20.22 21.67
CA HIS A 461 8.79 21.11 20.57
C HIS A 461 7.61 21.68 19.78
N LEU A 462 6.59 20.86 19.52
CA LEU A 462 5.40 21.23 18.75
C LEU A 462 4.30 21.84 19.63
N ASN A 463 4.49 21.86 20.96
CA ASN A 463 3.53 22.30 21.96
C ASN A 463 2.16 21.58 21.84
N ILE A 464 2.21 20.25 21.64
CA ILE A 464 1.05 19.37 21.53
C ILE A 464 1.16 18.24 22.54
N PHE A 465 0.02 17.67 22.94
CA PHE A 465 0.00 16.47 23.77
C PHE A 465 -0.28 15.25 22.89
N ALA A 466 0.66 14.29 22.82
CA ALA A 466 0.53 13.08 21.98
C ALA A 466 -0.79 12.33 22.17
N PHE A 467 -1.36 12.34 23.38
CA PHE A 467 -2.56 11.59 23.75
C PHE A 467 -3.71 12.48 24.23
N LYS A 468 -3.66 13.80 24.00
CA LYS A 468 -4.71 14.72 24.44
C LYS A 468 -4.97 15.80 23.40
N ILE A 469 -6.21 15.91 22.94
CA ILE A 469 -6.64 16.99 22.06
C ILE A 469 -6.96 18.20 22.96
N PRO A 470 -6.36 19.38 22.74
CA PRO A 470 -6.77 20.57 23.47
C PRO A 470 -8.18 20.97 23.04
N HIS A 471 -9.12 21.06 23.98
CA HIS A 471 -10.40 21.73 23.76
C HIS A 471 -10.13 23.23 23.57
N SER A 472 -10.48 23.78 22.40
CA SER A 472 -10.41 25.22 22.15
C SER A 472 -11.49 25.94 22.96
N THR A 473 -11.11 26.67 24.00
CA THR A 473 -11.95 27.64 24.72
C THR A 473 -12.14 28.92 23.90
N LYS A 474 -12.78 28.81 22.73
CA LYS A 474 -13.20 29.99 21.94
C LYS A 474 -14.73 30.11 21.71
N ASP A 475 -15.53 29.19 22.23
CA ASP A 475 -17.00 29.23 22.09
C ASP A 475 -17.75 29.77 23.32
N THR A 476 -17.08 30.52 24.21
CA THR A 476 -17.71 30.99 25.47
C THR A 476 -17.46 32.45 25.84
N GLN A 477 -17.29 33.35 24.87
CA GLN A 477 -17.49 34.78 25.12
C GLN A 477 -18.28 35.42 23.98
N GLY A 478 -19.43 35.99 24.35
CA GLY A 478 -20.47 36.43 23.46
C GLY A 478 -20.11 37.65 22.64
N ALA A 479 -20.67 37.69 21.44
CA ALA A 479 -20.94 38.94 20.74
C ALA A 479 -22.46 39.01 20.58
N GLU A 480 -23.09 39.77 21.49
CA GLU A 480 -24.43 40.31 21.28
C GLU A 480 -24.43 41.07 19.95
N VAL A 481 -25.15 40.55 18.96
CA VAL A 481 -25.52 41.34 17.79
C VAL A 481 -26.94 41.81 18.01
N HIS A 482 -27.05 43.08 18.39
CA HIS A 482 -28.29 43.84 18.41
C HIS A 482 -29.03 43.71 17.06
N ILE A 483 -30.26 43.21 17.14
CA ILE A 483 -31.27 43.35 16.09
C ILE A 483 -31.69 44.83 16.07
N LYS A 484 -31.58 45.48 14.91
CA LYS A 484 -32.40 46.64 14.56
C LYS A 484 -32.99 46.45 13.16
N HIS A 485 -34.28 46.74 13.13
CA HIS A 485 -35.29 46.69 12.07
C HIS A 485 -34.84 46.78 10.62
#